data_AF-A0A7L2DBX4-F1
#
_entry.id   AF-A0A7L2DBX4-F1
#
_cell.length_a   1.000
_cell.length_b   1.000
_cell.length_c   1.000
_cell.angle_alpha   90.00
_cell.angle_beta   90.00
_cell.angle_gamma   90.00
#
_symmetry.space_group_name_H-M   'P 1'
#
loop_
_entity.id
_entity.type
_entity.pdbx_description
1 polymer ?
#
loop_
_entity_poly.entity_id
_entity_poly.type
_entity_poly.pdbx_seq_one_letter_code
_entity_poly.pdbx_strand_id
1 'polypeptide(L)'
;MAAGEEQSREYLQRHRLPELLHRLGALLLFHRPERPREFLIQVLERVKAGRRAEGEYPFLLDEANVDAMFSLLDVLGQGFIRPAQYREALKTLGLSTEDLELEDDDAITLDVFKEGMKKKMLESWSV
;
A
#
# COMPACT_ATOMS: atom_id res chain seq x y z
N MET A 1 7.23 -10.14 -34.33
CA MET A 1 6.22 -9.64 -33.37
C MET A 1 6.70 -9.81 -31.92
N ALA A 2 7.34 -10.92 -31.53
CA ALA A 2 7.77 -11.16 -30.14
C ALA A 2 8.75 -10.13 -29.53
N ALA A 3 9.75 -9.63 -30.27
CA ALA A 3 10.78 -8.75 -29.69
C ALA A 3 10.26 -7.39 -29.21
N GLY A 4 9.25 -6.81 -29.90
CA GLY A 4 8.66 -5.53 -29.50
C GLY A 4 7.73 -5.64 -28.29
N GLU A 5 7.02 -6.76 -28.18
CA GLU A 5 6.17 -7.06 -27.02
C GLU A 5 7.00 -7.28 -25.75
N GLU A 6 8.11 -8.00 -25.88
CA GLU A 6 9.02 -8.27 -24.76
C GLU A 6 9.68 -6.99 -24.24
N GLN A 7 10.20 -6.14 -25.14
CA GLN A 7 10.77 -4.84 -24.77
C GLN A 7 9.73 -3.92 -24.11
N SER A 8 8.48 -3.94 -24.59
CA SER A 8 7.38 -3.17 -23.98
C SER A 8 7.07 -3.68 -22.58
N ARG A 9 6.98 -5.00 -22.41
CA ARG A 9 6.71 -5.63 -21.11
C ARG A 9 7.82 -5.34 -20.11
N GLU A 10 9.08 -5.40 -20.54
CA GLU A 10 10.23 -5.05 -19.71
C GLU A 10 10.16 -3.59 -19.25
N TYR A 11 9.84 -2.66 -20.16
CA TYR A 11 9.66 -1.26 -19.80
C TYR A 11 8.56 -1.06 -18.75
N LEU A 12 7.38 -1.67 -18.96
CA LEU A 12 6.28 -1.57 -18.01
C LEU A 12 6.66 -2.07 -16.61
N GLN A 13 7.35 -3.23 -16.54
CA GLN A 13 7.79 -3.84 -15.29
C GLN A 13 8.88 -3.02 -14.61
N ARG A 14 9.91 -2.62 -15.38
CA ARG A 14 11.03 -1.80 -14.88
C ARG A 14 10.55 -0.50 -14.25
N HIS A 15 9.52 0.11 -14.82
CA HIS A 15 8.93 1.34 -14.33
C HIS A 15 7.72 1.14 -13.40
N ARG A 16 7.39 -0.11 -13.06
CA ARG A 16 6.28 -0.49 -12.15
C ARG A 16 4.94 0.17 -12.51
N LEU A 17 4.71 0.32 -13.82
CA LEU A 17 3.50 0.93 -14.36
C LEU A 17 2.25 0.10 -14.06
N PRO A 18 2.26 -1.25 -14.12
CA PRO A 18 1.13 -2.06 -13.71
C PRO A 18 0.68 -1.79 -12.27
N GLU A 19 1.62 -1.71 -11.32
CA GLU A 19 1.30 -1.47 -9.91
C GLU A 19 0.81 -0.04 -9.68
N LEU A 20 1.37 0.95 -10.38
CA LEU A 20 0.85 2.32 -10.36
C LEU A 20 -0.61 2.35 -10.84
N LEU A 21 -0.90 1.74 -11.99
CA LEU A 21 -2.27 1.69 -12.54
C LEU A 21 -3.23 0.94 -11.61
N HIS A 22 -2.78 -0.15 -10.98
CA HIS A 22 -3.57 -0.88 -9.99
C HIS A 22 -3.97 0.02 -8.81
N ARG A 23 -3.02 0.78 -8.24
CA ARG A 23 -3.28 1.72 -7.12
C ARG A 23 -4.21 2.86 -7.53
N LEU A 24 -3.99 3.45 -8.70
CA LEU A 24 -4.88 4.49 -9.24
C LEU A 24 -6.30 3.96 -9.43
N GLY A 25 -6.45 2.72 -9.92
CA GLY A 25 -7.74 2.04 -10.03
C GLY A 25 -8.40 1.83 -8.67
N ALA A 26 -7.66 1.36 -7.67
CA ALA A 26 -8.17 1.17 -6.31
C ALA A 26 -8.68 2.49 -5.70
N LEU A 27 -7.91 3.58 -5.85
CA LEU A 27 -8.31 4.92 -5.38
C LEU A 27 -9.59 5.41 -6.06
N LEU A 28 -9.76 5.17 -7.36
CA LEU A 28 -11.00 5.52 -8.06
C LEU A 28 -12.20 4.73 -7.57
N LEU A 29 -12.05 3.42 -7.39
CA LEU A 29 -13.14 2.54 -6.94
C LEU A 29 -13.58 2.85 -5.52
N PHE A 30 -12.61 3.24 -4.67
CA PHE A 30 -12.84 3.62 -3.28
C PHE A 30 -13.50 5.00 -3.17
N HIS A 31 -12.88 6.05 -3.70
CA HIS A 31 -13.35 7.42 -3.52
C HIS A 31 -14.52 7.80 -4.43
N ARG A 32 -14.70 7.10 -5.56
CA ARG A 32 -15.76 7.37 -6.56
C ARG A 32 -15.97 8.87 -6.85
N PRO A 33 -14.90 9.61 -7.19
CA PRO A 33 -14.97 11.04 -7.35
C PRO A 33 -15.86 11.43 -8.55
N GLU A 34 -16.58 12.55 -8.43
CA GLU A 34 -17.39 13.10 -9.52
C GLU A 34 -16.57 13.46 -10.77
N ARG A 35 -15.29 13.81 -10.56
CA ARG A 35 -14.34 14.20 -11.63
C ARG A 35 -13.11 13.27 -11.61
N PRO A 36 -13.20 12.03 -12.13
CA PRO A 36 -12.15 11.01 -12.03
C PRO A 36 -10.79 11.45 -12.56
N ARG A 37 -10.76 12.16 -13.70
CA ARG A 37 -9.52 12.60 -14.32
C ARG A 37 -8.78 13.64 -13.47
N GLU A 38 -9.51 14.60 -12.90
CA GLU A 38 -8.91 15.63 -12.03
C GLU A 38 -8.40 15.02 -10.73
N PHE A 39 -9.16 14.10 -10.15
CA PHE A 39 -8.74 13.33 -8.99
C PHE A 39 -7.44 12.57 -9.25
N LEU A 40 -7.33 11.83 -10.36
CA LEU A 40 -6.11 11.11 -10.72
C LEU A 40 -4.90 12.04 -10.91
N ILE A 41 -5.11 13.22 -11.50
CA ILE A 41 -4.04 14.22 -11.66
C ILE A 41 -3.53 14.65 -10.28
N GLN A 42 -4.42 15.00 -9.34
CA GLN A 42 -4.05 15.39 -7.98
C GLN A 42 -3.32 14.27 -7.22
N VAL A 43 -3.78 13.03 -7.37
CA VAL A 43 -3.10 11.86 -6.80
C VAL A 43 -1.67 11.74 -7.34
N LEU A 44 -1.48 11.84 -8.66
CA LEU A 44 -0.17 11.77 -9.29
C LEU A 44 0.73 12.95 -8.90
N GLU A 45 0.18 14.15 -8.71
CA GLU A 45 0.90 15.31 -8.19
C GLU A 45 1.41 15.06 -6.77
N ARG A 46 0.58 14.47 -5.89
CA ARG A 46 1.01 14.07 -4.53
C ARG A 46 2.09 13.00 -4.57
N VAL A 47 1.98 11.99 -5.42
CA VAL A 47 3.03 10.97 -5.60
C VAL A 47 4.34 11.62 -6.06
N LYS A 48 4.27 12.56 -7.02
CA LYS A 48 5.45 13.28 -7.53
C LYS A 48 6.09 14.16 -6.44
N ALA A 49 5.29 14.78 -5.58
CA ALA A 49 5.76 15.60 -4.48
C ALA A 49 6.40 14.73 -3.38
N GLY A 50 5.74 13.63 -2.99
CA GLY A 50 6.27 12.65 -2.04
C GLY A 50 7.62 12.05 -2.48
N ARG A 51 7.83 11.82 -3.79
CA ARG A 51 9.13 11.40 -4.34
C ARG A 51 10.27 12.39 -4.14
N ARG A 52 9.96 13.67 -3.97
CA ARG A 52 10.93 14.74 -3.68
C ARG A 52 11.11 14.98 -2.18
N ALA A 53 10.51 14.13 -1.34
CA ALA A 53 10.31 14.38 0.09
C ALA A 53 9.53 15.68 0.37
N GLU A 54 8.73 16.13 -0.60
CA GLU A 54 7.87 17.31 -0.53
C GLU A 54 6.42 16.84 -0.32
N GLY A 55 6.02 16.55 0.92
CA GLY A 55 4.63 16.21 1.26
C GLY A 55 4.33 14.71 1.40
N GLU A 56 3.04 14.39 1.53
CA GLU A 56 2.55 13.05 1.86
C GLU A 56 2.11 12.27 0.61
N TYR A 57 2.36 10.97 0.60
CA TYR A 57 1.85 10.08 -0.45
C TYR A 57 0.33 9.88 -0.30
N PRO A 58 -0.37 9.55 -1.39
CA PRO A 58 -1.79 9.20 -1.30
C PRO A 58 -1.97 7.98 -0.40
N PHE A 59 -2.67 8.19 0.72
CA PHE A 59 -3.01 7.13 1.68
C PHE A 59 -4.45 6.70 1.40
N LEU A 60 -4.65 5.42 1.09
CA LEU A 60 -5.99 4.87 0.75
C LEU A 60 -6.82 4.60 2.01
N LEU A 61 -6.14 4.21 3.09
CA LEU A 61 -6.73 4.03 4.41
C LEU A 61 -6.48 5.32 5.20
N ASP A 62 -7.28 5.66 6.19
CA ASP A 62 -6.90 6.63 7.23
C ASP A 62 -6.54 5.89 8.53
N GLU A 63 -6.15 6.62 9.58
CA GLU A 63 -5.84 5.99 10.87
C GLU A 63 -7.01 5.16 11.41
N ALA A 64 -8.25 5.65 11.25
CA ALA A 64 -9.44 4.94 11.72
C ALA A 64 -9.66 3.62 10.95
N ASN A 65 -9.33 3.57 9.66
CA ASN A 65 -9.38 2.34 8.87
C ASN A 65 -8.31 1.34 9.32
N VAL A 66 -7.11 1.81 9.65
CA VAL A 66 -6.03 0.96 10.19
C VAL A 66 -6.39 0.41 11.57
N ASP A 67 -6.98 1.25 12.43
CA ASP A 67 -7.51 0.85 13.74
C ASP A 67 -8.60 -0.23 13.63
N ALA A 68 -9.54 -0.03 12.71
CA ALA A 68 -10.61 -0.98 12.47
C ALA A 68 -10.05 -2.32 11.95
N MET A 69 -9.09 -2.29 11.04
CA MET A 69 -8.46 -3.50 10.52
C MET A 69 -7.69 -4.25 11.61
N PHE A 70 -6.93 -3.57 12.46
CA PHE A 70 -6.27 -4.21 13.59
C PHE A 70 -7.27 -4.88 14.52
N SER A 71 -8.36 -4.19 14.84
CA SER A 71 -9.44 -4.71 15.69
C SER A 71 -10.12 -5.95 15.10
N LEU A 72 -10.21 -6.05 13.77
CA LEU A 72 -10.72 -7.24 13.08
C LEU A 72 -9.75 -8.43 13.14
N LEU A 73 -8.44 -8.15 13.20
CA LEU A 73 -7.40 -9.18 13.27
C LEU A 73 -7.17 -9.65 14.71
N ASP A 74 -7.28 -8.76 15.70
CA ASP A 74 -7.24 -9.07 17.13
C ASP A 74 -8.62 -9.55 17.63
N VAL A 75 -9.06 -10.70 17.12
CA VAL A 75 -10.38 -11.28 17.43
C VAL A 75 -10.56 -11.54 18.94
N LEU A 76 -9.46 -11.79 19.66
CA LEU A 76 -9.48 -12.06 21.09
C LEU A 76 -9.42 -10.80 21.95
N GLY A 77 -9.16 -9.62 21.37
CA GLY A 77 -9.01 -8.36 22.09
C GLY A 77 -7.83 -8.35 23.07
N GLN A 78 -6.76 -9.10 22.74
CA GLN A 78 -5.59 -9.25 23.61
C GLN A 78 -4.58 -8.10 23.46
N GLY A 79 -4.82 -7.18 22.54
CA GLY A 79 -3.99 -6.00 22.26
C GLY A 79 -2.84 -6.26 21.29
N PHE A 80 -2.75 -7.45 20.70
CA PHE A 80 -1.72 -7.81 19.73
C PHE A 80 -2.20 -8.88 18.73
N ILE A 81 -1.60 -8.85 17.54
CA ILE A 81 -1.77 -9.87 16.51
C ILE A 81 -0.46 -10.62 16.27
N ARG A 82 -0.55 -11.79 15.64
CA ARG A 82 0.60 -12.62 15.25
C ARG A 82 1.16 -12.19 13.89
N PRO A 83 2.44 -12.46 13.60
CA PRO A 83 3.06 -12.12 12.32
C PRO A 83 2.31 -12.65 11.10
N ALA A 84 1.74 -13.86 11.19
CA ALA A 84 0.93 -14.43 10.12
C ALA A 84 -0.26 -13.54 9.74
N GLN A 85 -0.95 -12.98 10.75
CA GLN A 85 -2.09 -12.07 10.55
C GLN A 85 -1.63 -10.75 9.94
N TYR A 86 -0.50 -10.21 10.40
CA TYR A 86 0.06 -8.99 9.84
C TYR A 86 0.50 -9.16 8.37
N ARG A 87 1.19 -10.26 8.03
CA ARG A 87 1.58 -10.57 6.65
C ARG A 87 0.35 -10.68 5.75
N GLU A 88 -0.74 -11.30 6.22
CA GLU A 88 -1.97 -11.42 5.44
C GLU A 88 -2.67 -10.07 5.22
N ALA A 89 -2.67 -9.21 6.24
CA ALA A 89 -3.20 -7.84 6.11
C ALA A 89 -2.45 -7.05 5.04
N LEU A 90 -1.11 -7.12 5.02
CA LEU A 90 -0.30 -6.45 4.00
C LEU A 90 -0.57 -6.99 2.60
N LYS A 91 -0.66 -8.31 2.43
CA LYS A 91 -1.01 -8.93 1.14
C LYS A 91 -2.38 -8.51 0.64
N THR A 92 -3.37 -8.44 1.52
CA THR A 92 -4.73 -7.98 1.20
C THR A 92 -4.73 -6.56 0.65
N LEU A 93 -3.80 -5.73 1.12
CA LEU A 93 -3.62 -4.35 0.66
C LEU A 93 -2.63 -4.21 -0.52
N GLY A 94 -2.13 -5.33 -1.07
CA GLY A 94 -1.15 -5.33 -2.16
C GLY A 94 0.22 -4.78 -1.76
N LEU A 95 0.56 -4.85 -0.48
CA LEU A 95 1.84 -4.39 0.07
C LEU A 95 2.83 -5.56 0.16
N SER A 96 4.13 -5.26 -0.02
CA SER A 96 5.19 -6.27 0.04
C SER A 96 5.39 -6.80 1.47
N THR A 97 5.69 -8.10 1.57
CA THR A 97 6.05 -8.77 2.83
C THR A 97 7.48 -9.31 2.82
N GLU A 98 8.25 -9.06 1.77
CA GLU A 98 9.56 -9.71 1.53
C GLU A 98 10.61 -9.32 2.57
N ASP A 99 10.63 -8.06 3.01
CA ASP A 99 11.61 -7.55 3.99
C ASP A 99 11.13 -7.62 5.45
N LEU A 100 10.12 -8.44 5.74
CA LEU A 100 9.58 -8.57 7.09
C LEU A 100 10.30 -9.65 7.88
N GLU A 101 11.28 -9.23 8.67
CA GLU A 101 11.93 -10.03 9.70
C GLU A 101 11.07 -10.01 10.97
N LEU A 102 10.24 -11.04 11.14
CA LEU A 102 9.37 -11.24 12.30
C LEU A 102 9.41 -12.72 12.66
N GLU A 103 9.66 -13.04 13.92
CA GLU A 103 9.59 -14.39 14.48
C GLU A 103 8.14 -14.75 14.79
N ASP A 104 7.73 -16.02 14.61
CA ASP A 104 6.33 -16.42 14.73
C ASP A 104 5.69 -16.12 16.10
N ASP A 105 6.51 -16.03 17.15
CA ASP A 105 6.07 -15.73 18.51
C ASP A 105 5.95 -14.23 18.81
N ASP A 106 6.37 -13.36 17.88
CA ASP A 106 6.27 -11.91 18.05
C ASP A 106 4.83 -11.47 18.32
N ALA A 107 4.69 -10.47 19.19
CA ALA A 107 3.43 -9.82 19.49
C ALA A 107 3.40 -8.45 18.79
N ILE A 108 2.58 -8.32 17.76
CA ILE A 108 2.46 -7.08 16.99
C ILE A 108 1.34 -6.26 17.59
N THR A 109 1.69 -5.22 18.34
CA THR A 109 0.75 -4.27 18.93
C THR A 109 0.18 -3.32 17.86
N LEU A 110 -0.87 -2.58 18.23
CA LEU A 110 -1.49 -1.60 17.34
C LEU A 110 -0.49 -0.55 16.85
N ASP A 111 0.39 -0.06 17.70
CA ASP A 111 1.37 0.97 17.34
C ASP A 111 2.39 0.45 16.33
N VAL A 112 2.92 -0.76 16.56
CA VAL A 112 3.85 -1.42 15.63
C VAL A 112 3.17 -1.70 14.28
N PHE A 113 1.91 -2.13 14.32
CA PHE A 113 1.11 -2.35 13.13
C PHE A 113 0.91 -1.06 12.33
N LYS A 114 0.52 0.04 12.99
CA LYS A 114 0.32 1.36 12.36
C LYS A 114 1.61 1.87 11.71
N GLU A 115 2.72 1.83 12.45
CA GLU A 115 4.01 2.29 11.94
C GLU A 115 4.48 1.45 10.75
N GLY A 116 4.39 0.13 10.88
CA GLY A 116 4.75 -0.82 9.83
C GLY A 116 3.90 -0.64 8.57
N MET A 117 2.58 -0.48 8.71
CA MET A 117 1.68 -0.19 7.60
C MET A 117 2.01 1.11 6.90
N LYS A 118 2.22 2.20 7.66
CA LYS A 118 2.59 3.51 7.11
C LYS A 118 3.90 3.41 6.31
N LYS A 119 4.90 2.73 6.87
CA LYS A 119 6.17 2.47 6.20
C LYS A 119 5.98 1.66 4.92
N LYS A 120 5.25 0.55 4.95
CA LYS A 120 5.02 -0.30 3.77
C LYS A 120 4.23 0.40 2.67
N MET A 121 3.24 1.22 3.04
CA MET A 121 2.53 2.06 2.08
C MET A 121 3.45 3.10 1.46
N LEU A 122 4.31 3.76 2.23
CA LEU A 122 5.30 4.70 1.73
C LEU A 122 6.26 4.03 0.72
N GLU A 123 6.82 2.88 1.10
CA GLU A 123 7.69 2.06 0.27
C GLU A 123 7.01 1.64 -1.04
N SER A 124 5.70 1.40 -1.00
CA SER A 124 4.93 1.03 -2.20
C SER A 124 4.91 2.12 -3.27
N TRP A 125 5.09 3.38 -2.86
CA TRP A 125 5.11 4.54 -3.76
C TRP A 125 6.52 5.01 -4.14
N SER A 126 7.52 4.73 -3.30
CA SER A 126 8.94 4.99 -3.59
C SER A 126 9.48 3.95 -4.57
N VAL A 127 9.58 4.34 -5.84
CA VAL A 127 10.25 3.60 -6.93
C VAL A 127 11.17 4.56 -7.67
#